data_AF-A0A534V8X9-F1
#
_entry.id   AF-A0A534V8X9-F1
#
_cell.length_a   1.000
_cell.length_b   1.000
_cell.length_c   1.000
_cell.angle_alpha   90.00
_cell.angle_beta   90.00
_cell.angle_gamma   90.00
#
_symmetry.space_group_name_H-M   'P 1'
#
loop_
_entity.id
_entity.type
_entity.pdbx_description
1 polymer ?
#
loop_
_entity_poly.entity_id
_entity_poly.type
_entity_poly.pdbx_seq_one_letter_code
_entity_poly.pdbx_strand_id
1 'polypeptide(L)'
;MRLFFCLLLLSSIVSKASAQPVIVEVNFQLTDLDYKPIPNTPIRLVFASDKDWQSATAGQRFVTDAKGEAKLTANVVLDKKLKKLPTNFVSSLLGAPQQTDHIVVGVELEYMEFRWLYTVEIFHFRAGTDMLGEVAIYSRDEQGRFTRKAERKGSDWIIADLRGVVATTPGYEPWNFALEADPSGKRWQLKLAFKKFPPPVRR
;
A
#
# COMPACT_ATOMS: atom_id res chain seq x y z
N MET A 1 59.30 14.75 22.64
CA MET A 1 57.92 15.12 23.00
C MET A 1 57.02 14.78 21.81
N ARG A 2 56.37 13.60 21.80
CA ARG A 2 55.50 13.16 20.69
C ARG A 2 54.05 13.31 21.14
N LEU A 3 53.32 14.23 20.50
CA LEU A 3 51.89 14.43 20.70
C LEU A 3 51.12 13.21 20.18
N PHE A 4 50.36 12.57 21.06
CA PHE A 4 49.41 11.51 20.75
C PHE A 4 48.07 12.18 20.42
N PHE A 5 47.67 12.17 19.14
CA PHE A 5 46.40 12.71 18.68
C PHE A 5 45.33 11.62 18.86
N CYS A 6 44.49 11.77 19.88
CA CYS A 6 43.39 10.86 20.17
C CYS A 6 42.21 11.19 19.24
N LEU A 7 41.99 10.36 18.22
CA LEU A 7 40.88 10.50 17.27
C LEU A 7 39.61 9.91 17.91
N LEU A 8 38.71 10.78 18.38
CA LEU A 8 37.38 10.40 18.88
C LEU A 8 36.49 9.98 17.70
N LEU A 9 36.32 8.66 17.52
CA LEU A 9 35.33 8.06 16.64
C LEU A 9 33.92 8.27 17.21
N LEU A 10 33.23 9.31 16.72
CA LEU A 10 31.78 9.48 16.88
C LEU A 10 31.06 8.35 16.15
N SER A 11 30.86 7.23 16.85
CA SER A 11 30.02 6.13 16.40
C SER A 11 28.57 6.59 16.39
N SER A 12 28.10 7.03 15.22
CA SER A 12 26.70 7.34 14.99
C SER A 12 25.89 6.06 15.10
N ILE A 13 25.11 5.91 16.17
CA ILE A 13 24.13 4.83 16.32
C ILE A 13 23.05 5.10 15.27
N VAL A 14 23.21 4.51 14.09
CA VAL A 14 22.14 4.40 13.12
C VAL A 14 21.09 3.49 13.76
N SER A 15 20.04 4.08 14.34
CA SER A 15 18.86 3.33 14.74
C SER A 15 18.28 2.69 13.49
N LYS A 16 18.57 1.40 13.28
CA LYS A 16 17.89 0.61 12.27
C LYS A 16 16.39 0.70 12.59
N ALA A 17 15.61 1.23 11.65
CA ALA A 17 14.16 1.11 11.68
C ALA A 17 13.85 -0.37 11.93
N SER A 18 13.24 -0.67 13.09
CA SER A 18 13.01 -2.03 13.54
C SER A 18 11.95 -2.66 12.65
N ALA A 19 12.36 -3.58 11.78
CA ALA A 19 11.45 -4.34 10.95
C ALA A 19 10.98 -5.58 11.74
N GLN A 20 9.66 -5.76 11.88
CA GLN A 20 9.07 -6.81 12.70
C GLN A 20 8.30 -7.81 11.83
N PRO A 21 8.72 -9.08 11.78
CA PRO A 21 7.93 -10.15 11.18
C PRO A 21 6.65 -10.41 11.98
N VAL A 22 5.51 -10.45 11.30
CA VAL A 22 4.18 -10.69 11.88
C VAL A 22 3.34 -11.56 10.95
N ILE A 23 2.26 -12.13 11.50
CA ILE A 23 1.23 -12.80 10.72
C ILE A 23 0.09 -11.81 10.48
N VAL A 24 -0.28 -11.58 9.23
CA VAL A 24 -1.40 -10.71 8.84
C VAL A 24 -2.54 -11.56 8.28
N GLU A 25 -3.73 -11.47 8.89
CA GLU A 25 -4.98 -11.92 8.31
C GLU A 25 -5.55 -10.79 7.44
N VAL A 26 -5.62 -11.01 6.13
CA VAL A 26 -6.18 -10.03 5.19
C VAL A 26 -7.64 -10.35 4.94
N ASN A 27 -8.49 -9.36 5.19
CA ASN A 27 -9.90 -9.33 4.81
C ASN A 27 -10.03 -8.36 3.62
N PHE A 28 -10.12 -8.91 2.42
CA PHE A 28 -10.22 -8.16 1.18
C PHE A 28 -11.68 -8.05 0.73
N GLN A 29 -12.05 -6.89 0.16
CA GLN A 29 -13.36 -6.67 -0.44
C GLN A 29 -13.25 -5.89 -1.76
N LEU A 30 -14.04 -6.29 -2.76
CA LEU A 30 -14.13 -5.61 -4.05
C LEU A 30 -15.59 -5.28 -4.37
N THR A 31 -15.85 -4.02 -4.65
CA THR A 31 -17.18 -3.53 -5.01
C THR A 31 -17.16 -2.70 -6.30
N ASP A 32 -18.32 -2.42 -6.86
CA ASP A 32 -18.50 -1.33 -7.81
C ASP A 32 -18.63 0.02 -7.09
N LEU A 33 -18.93 1.06 -7.85
CA LEU A 33 -19.10 2.43 -7.34
C LEU A 33 -20.34 2.59 -6.43
N ASP A 34 -21.33 1.70 -6.56
CA ASP A 34 -22.54 1.66 -5.74
C ASP A 34 -22.38 0.75 -4.50
N TYR A 35 -21.15 0.30 -4.21
CA TYR A 35 -20.84 -0.68 -3.15
C TYR A 35 -21.47 -2.07 -3.37
N LYS A 36 -21.87 -2.40 -4.60
CA LYS A 36 -22.33 -3.76 -4.91
C LYS A 36 -21.11 -4.67 -5.05
N PRO A 37 -21.16 -5.89 -4.48
CA PRO A 37 -20.03 -6.81 -4.52
C PRO A 37 -19.70 -7.23 -5.95
N ILE A 38 -18.40 -7.36 -6.27
CA ILE A 38 -17.92 -7.89 -7.55
C ILE A 38 -17.35 -9.30 -7.33
N PRO A 39 -18.13 -10.35 -7.61
CA PRO A 39 -17.70 -11.73 -7.40
C PRO A 39 -16.80 -12.23 -8.53
N ASN A 40 -16.17 -13.39 -8.32
CA ASN A 40 -15.40 -14.15 -9.32
C ASN A 40 -14.26 -13.33 -9.98
N THR A 41 -13.73 -12.32 -9.29
CA THR A 41 -12.65 -11.49 -9.83
C THR A 41 -11.31 -12.06 -9.40
N PRO A 42 -10.39 -12.37 -10.32
CA PRO A 42 -9.04 -12.81 -9.98
C PRO A 42 -8.21 -11.65 -9.44
N ILE A 43 -7.60 -11.86 -8.29
CA ILE A 43 -6.78 -10.86 -7.57
C ILE A 43 -5.40 -11.45 -7.32
N ARG A 44 -4.37 -10.60 -7.38
CA ARG A 44 -3.04 -10.88 -6.82
C ARG A 44 -2.72 -9.86 -5.75
N LEU A 45 -2.38 -10.31 -4.56
CA LEU A 45 -1.98 -9.47 -3.44
C LEU A 45 -0.50 -9.69 -3.12
N VAL A 46 0.23 -8.59 -2.96
CA VAL A 46 1.66 -8.56 -2.62
C VAL A 46 1.90 -7.62 -1.45
N PHE A 47 2.99 -7.84 -0.72
CA PHE A 47 3.49 -6.90 0.28
C PHE A 47 4.82 -6.33 -0.20
N ALA A 48 4.99 -5.02 -0.13
CA ALA A 48 6.23 -4.39 -0.62
C ALA A 48 7.46 -4.69 0.27
N SER A 49 7.26 -5.36 1.41
CA SER A 49 8.33 -5.94 2.22
C SER A 49 9.09 -7.05 1.48
N ASP A 50 8.47 -7.68 0.47
CA ASP A 50 9.10 -8.73 -0.32
C ASP A 50 10.00 -8.14 -1.40
N LYS A 51 11.23 -8.65 -1.54
CA LYS A 51 12.25 -8.12 -2.48
C LYS A 51 11.76 -7.99 -3.93
N ASP A 52 10.89 -8.89 -4.38
CA ASP A 52 10.40 -8.97 -5.76
C ASP A 52 8.88 -8.73 -5.88
N TRP A 53 8.30 -7.92 -4.99
CA TRP A 53 6.85 -7.66 -4.96
C TRP A 53 6.27 -7.14 -6.28
N GLN A 54 7.06 -6.41 -7.08
CA GLN A 54 6.66 -5.91 -8.41
C GLN A 54 6.74 -6.98 -9.51
N SER A 55 7.32 -8.15 -9.27
CA SER A 55 7.28 -9.26 -10.23
C SER A 55 5.85 -9.70 -10.46
N ALA A 56 5.48 -10.02 -11.71
CA ALA A 56 4.17 -10.58 -12.02
C ALA A 56 3.91 -11.90 -11.29
N THR A 57 4.94 -12.68 -10.93
CA THR A 57 4.78 -13.98 -10.26
C THR A 57 4.65 -13.88 -8.74
N ALA A 58 5.03 -12.76 -8.13
CA ALA A 58 5.07 -12.59 -6.67
C ALA A 58 3.67 -12.54 -6.03
N GLY A 59 3.64 -12.77 -4.72
CA GLY A 59 2.44 -12.63 -3.90
C GLY A 59 1.46 -13.80 -3.98
N GLN A 60 0.31 -13.60 -3.36
CA GLN A 60 -0.76 -14.58 -3.27
C GLN A 60 -1.85 -14.27 -4.29
N ARG A 61 -2.42 -15.31 -4.91
CA ARG A 61 -3.51 -15.20 -5.87
C ARG A 61 -4.76 -15.82 -5.29
N PHE A 62 -5.89 -15.16 -5.51
CA PHE A 62 -7.20 -15.65 -5.09
C PHE A 62 -8.27 -15.09 -6.02
N VAL A 63 -9.50 -15.58 -5.84
CA VAL A 63 -10.68 -15.12 -6.57
C VAL A 63 -11.69 -14.64 -5.53
N THR A 64 -12.34 -13.50 -5.76
CA THR A 64 -13.39 -13.02 -4.86
C THR A 64 -14.59 -13.95 -4.86
N ASP A 65 -15.19 -14.16 -3.69
CA ASP A 65 -16.38 -14.99 -3.53
C ASP A 65 -17.65 -14.29 -4.02
N ALA A 66 -18.83 -14.90 -3.79
CA ALA A 66 -20.12 -14.33 -4.18
C ALA A 66 -20.42 -12.95 -3.54
N LYS A 67 -19.75 -12.59 -2.44
CA LYS A 67 -19.86 -11.31 -1.74
C LYS A 67 -18.75 -10.33 -2.16
N GLY A 68 -17.95 -10.67 -3.17
CA GLY A 68 -16.82 -9.84 -3.57
C GLY A 68 -15.68 -9.85 -2.54
N GLU A 69 -15.65 -10.84 -1.65
CA GLU A 69 -14.71 -10.90 -0.52
C GLU A 69 -13.66 -11.98 -0.72
N ALA A 70 -12.54 -11.86 -0.01
CA ALA A 70 -11.58 -12.93 0.18
C ALA A 70 -10.87 -12.80 1.53
N LYS A 71 -10.51 -13.95 2.11
CA LYS A 71 -9.71 -14.01 3.34
C LYS A 71 -8.47 -14.85 3.10
N LEU A 72 -7.32 -14.35 3.53
CA LEU A 72 -6.05 -15.06 3.46
C LEU A 72 -5.14 -14.69 4.63
N THR A 73 -4.10 -15.47 4.83
CA THR A 73 -3.08 -15.21 5.85
C THR A 73 -1.72 -15.09 5.18
N ALA A 74 -0.91 -14.13 5.63
CA ALA A 74 0.42 -13.90 5.10
C ALA A 74 1.42 -13.63 6.23
N ASN A 75 2.68 -14.04 6.02
CA ASN A 75 3.79 -13.55 6.83
C ASN A 75 4.28 -12.25 6.21
N VAL A 76 4.29 -11.18 6.99
CA VAL A 76 4.66 -9.83 6.52
C VAL A 76 5.69 -9.25 7.46
N VAL A 77 6.58 -8.42 6.93
CA VAL A 77 7.47 -7.61 7.76
C VAL A 77 6.90 -6.20 7.81
N LEU A 78 6.47 -5.77 9.00
CA LEU A 78 6.09 -4.39 9.26
C LEU A 78 7.35 -3.58 9.54
N ASP A 79 7.58 -2.51 8.80
CA ASP A 79 8.59 -1.53 9.15
C ASP A 79 8.01 -0.43 10.04
N LYS A 80 8.91 0.28 10.74
CA LYS A 80 8.53 1.43 11.55
C LYS A 80 8.87 2.70 10.80
N LYS A 81 7.89 3.59 10.63
CA LYS A 81 8.09 4.92 10.05
C LYS A 81 7.65 6.01 11.01
N LEU A 82 8.29 7.18 10.90
CA LEU A 82 7.83 8.39 11.57
C LEU A 82 6.77 9.06 10.70
N LYS A 83 5.58 9.26 11.27
CA LYS A 83 4.48 9.90 10.57
C LYS A 83 3.73 10.83 11.51
N LYS A 84 3.28 11.95 10.98
CA LYS A 84 2.52 12.94 11.73
C LYS A 84 1.03 12.70 11.49
N LEU A 85 0.23 12.75 12.55
CA LEU A 85 -1.22 12.67 12.42
C LEU A 85 -1.73 13.84 11.58
N PRO A 86 -2.73 13.61 10.70
CA PRO A 86 -3.36 14.67 9.94
C PRO A 86 -4.31 15.41 10.88
N THR A 87 -3.80 16.41 11.59
CA THR A 87 -4.60 17.30 12.42
C THR A 87 -4.86 18.63 11.69
N ASN A 88 -5.87 19.38 12.12
CA ASN A 88 -6.12 20.75 11.67
C ASN A 88 -4.83 21.63 11.76
N PHE A 89 -4.75 22.64 10.89
CA PHE A 89 -3.54 23.45 10.60
C PHE A 89 -2.78 23.96 11.84
N VAL A 90 -3.49 24.32 12.92
CA VAL A 90 -2.88 24.83 14.15
C VAL A 90 -2.21 23.71 14.96
N SER A 91 -2.86 22.54 15.06
CA SER A 91 -2.32 21.35 15.72
C SER A 91 -1.20 20.69 14.91
N SER A 92 -1.23 20.84 13.57
CA SER A 92 -0.20 20.31 12.69
C SER A 92 1.10 21.12 12.71
N LEU A 93 1.17 22.27 13.37
CA LEU A 93 2.44 22.96 13.61
C LEU A 93 3.13 22.47 14.90
N LEU A 94 2.35 22.03 15.89
CA LEU A 94 2.86 21.65 17.22
C LEU A 94 3.00 20.13 17.43
N GLY A 95 2.33 19.30 16.65
CA GLY A 95 2.41 17.84 16.79
C GLY A 95 3.77 17.26 16.37
N ALA A 96 4.43 16.48 17.23
CA ALA A 96 5.62 15.72 16.84
C ALA A 96 5.25 14.52 15.94
N PRO A 97 6.09 14.14 14.96
CA PRO A 97 5.96 12.86 14.29
C PRO A 97 5.99 11.71 15.30
N GLN A 98 5.08 10.75 15.12
CA GLN A 98 4.99 9.57 15.96
C GLN A 98 5.53 8.37 15.20
N GLN A 99 6.11 7.42 15.93
CA GLN A 99 6.47 6.13 15.34
C GLN A 99 5.20 5.32 15.06
N THR A 100 5.13 4.80 13.84
CA THR A 100 3.98 4.05 13.31
C THR A 100 4.44 2.69 12.82
N ASP A 101 3.57 1.70 12.95
CA ASP A 101 3.64 0.46 12.17
C ASP A 101 3.22 0.78 10.74
N HIS A 102 4.00 0.30 9.78
CA HIS A 102 3.81 0.66 8.38
C HIS A 102 3.83 -0.59 7.50
N ILE A 103 2.94 -0.59 6.52
CA ILE A 103 2.81 -1.64 5.52
C ILE A 103 2.46 -1.02 4.18
N VAL A 104 3.00 -1.60 3.10
CA VAL A 104 2.57 -1.30 1.73
C VAL A 104 2.03 -2.57 1.13
N VAL A 105 0.78 -2.51 0.69
CA VAL A 105 0.06 -3.64 0.09
C VAL A 105 -0.19 -3.32 -1.37
N GLY A 106 0.22 -4.22 -2.26
CA GLY A 106 -0.09 -4.14 -3.68
C GLY A 106 -1.24 -5.07 -4.04
N VAL A 107 -2.20 -4.59 -4.80
CA VAL A 107 -3.32 -5.38 -5.34
C VAL A 107 -3.31 -5.24 -6.86
N GLU A 108 -3.13 -6.36 -7.56
CA GLU A 108 -3.25 -6.40 -9.02
C GLU A 108 -4.73 -6.55 -9.41
N LEU A 109 -5.23 -5.59 -10.19
CA LEU A 109 -6.61 -5.56 -10.65
C LEU A 109 -6.64 -5.32 -12.16
N GLU A 110 -7.62 -5.91 -12.84
CA GLU A 110 -7.86 -5.71 -14.27
C GLU A 110 -8.84 -4.58 -14.52
N TYR A 111 -8.44 -3.62 -15.36
CA TYR A 111 -9.24 -2.49 -15.80
C TYR A 111 -9.04 -2.23 -17.28
N MET A 112 -10.13 -2.21 -18.07
CA MET A 112 -10.07 -1.99 -19.52
C MET A 112 -9.04 -2.88 -20.23
N GLU A 113 -9.02 -4.19 -19.90
CA GLU A 113 -8.08 -5.19 -20.45
C GLU A 113 -6.62 -5.03 -19.98
N PHE A 114 -6.29 -3.98 -19.23
CA PHE A 114 -4.98 -3.80 -18.62
C PHE A 114 -4.97 -4.32 -17.20
N ARG A 115 -3.84 -4.88 -16.77
CA ARG A 115 -3.62 -5.28 -15.38
C ARG A 115 -2.66 -4.28 -14.77
N TRP A 116 -3.10 -3.61 -13.71
CA TRP A 116 -2.29 -2.66 -12.96
C TRP A 116 -2.12 -3.13 -11.51
N LEU A 117 -1.00 -2.75 -10.91
CA LEU A 117 -0.71 -3.00 -9.51
C LEU A 117 -0.98 -1.71 -8.72
N TYR A 118 -2.03 -1.74 -7.92
CA TYR A 118 -2.43 -0.65 -7.04
C TYR A 118 -1.74 -0.83 -5.69
N THR A 119 -0.88 0.09 -5.29
CA THR A 119 -0.26 0.06 -3.97
C THR A 119 -0.96 0.99 -3.02
N VAL A 120 -1.17 0.53 -1.80
CA VAL A 120 -1.75 1.28 -0.70
C VAL A 120 -0.77 1.27 0.46
N GLU A 121 -0.28 2.46 0.83
CA GLU A 121 0.53 2.66 2.03
C GLU A 121 -0.40 2.87 3.23
N ILE A 122 -0.21 2.11 4.31
CA ILE A 122 -1.01 2.22 5.54
C ILE A 122 -0.07 2.42 6.72
N PHE A 123 -0.43 3.38 7.57
CA PHE A 123 0.25 3.67 8.82
C PHE A 123 -0.68 3.41 9.99
N HIS A 124 -0.29 2.54 10.91
CA HIS A 124 -0.97 2.31 12.17
C HIS A 124 -0.24 3.05 13.30
N PHE A 125 -0.94 3.95 13.96
CA PHE A 125 -0.47 4.67 15.13
C PHE A 125 -0.76 3.86 16.39
N ARG A 126 0.16 3.90 17.38
CA ARG A 126 -0.01 3.20 18.66
C ARG A 126 -1.31 3.54 19.42
N ALA A 127 -1.90 4.71 19.14
CA ALA A 127 -3.20 5.12 19.67
C ALA A 127 -4.40 4.39 19.03
N GLY A 128 -4.17 3.47 18.08
CA GLY A 128 -5.21 2.71 17.38
C GLY A 128 -5.79 3.43 16.16
N THR A 129 -5.14 4.48 15.67
CA THR A 129 -5.58 5.21 14.47
C THR A 129 -4.82 4.71 13.25
N ASP A 130 -5.55 4.45 12.16
CA ASP A 130 -4.96 4.13 10.87
C ASP A 130 -5.00 5.33 9.95
N MET A 131 -3.98 5.48 9.11
CA MET A 131 -3.90 6.54 8.12
C MET A 131 -3.44 6.00 6.78
N LEU A 132 -4.13 6.44 5.73
CA LEU A 132 -3.73 6.24 4.34
C LEU A 132 -2.53 7.11 4.01
N GLY A 133 -1.48 6.48 3.50
CA GLY A 133 -0.33 7.14 2.89
C GLY A 133 -0.54 7.38 1.41
N GLU A 134 0.53 7.12 0.64
CA GLU A 134 0.45 7.17 -0.82
C GLU A 134 -0.40 6.01 -1.39
N VAL A 135 -1.24 6.35 -2.37
CA VAL A 135 -1.82 5.38 -3.31
C VAL A 135 -1.15 5.57 -4.66
N ALA A 136 -0.58 4.50 -5.21
CA ALA A 136 0.09 4.53 -6.51
C ALA A 136 -0.40 3.40 -7.41
N ILE A 137 -0.24 3.59 -8.72
CA ILE A 137 -0.62 2.64 -9.76
C ILE A 137 0.63 2.33 -10.56
N TYR A 138 0.91 1.06 -10.76
CA TYR A 138 2.03 0.61 -11.58
C TYR A 138 1.51 -0.20 -12.75
N SER A 139 1.98 0.12 -13.95
CA SER A 139 1.78 -0.69 -15.14
C SER A 139 3.02 -1.54 -15.44
N ARG A 140 2.86 -2.51 -16.35
CA ARG A 140 3.93 -3.45 -16.68
C ARG A 140 4.97 -2.81 -17.58
N ASP A 141 6.24 -3.11 -17.33
CA ASP A 141 7.35 -2.85 -18.24
C ASP A 141 7.48 -3.94 -19.32
N GLU A 142 8.50 -3.81 -20.19
CA GLU A 142 8.81 -4.77 -21.24
C GLU A 142 9.09 -6.18 -20.71
N GLN A 143 9.53 -6.31 -19.45
CA GLN A 143 9.81 -7.57 -18.78
C GLN A 143 8.58 -8.11 -18.03
N GLY A 144 7.44 -7.43 -18.11
CA GLY A 144 6.20 -7.79 -17.44
C GLY A 144 6.19 -7.47 -15.94
N ARG A 145 7.18 -6.73 -15.42
CA ARG A 145 7.22 -6.29 -14.02
C ARG A 145 6.46 -4.97 -13.85
N PHE A 146 5.84 -4.79 -12.69
CA PHE A 146 5.04 -3.62 -12.37
C PHE A 146 5.89 -2.44 -11.90
N THR A 147 6.68 -1.85 -12.80
CA THR A 147 7.67 -0.82 -12.46
C THR A 147 7.31 0.57 -13.00
N ARG A 148 6.38 0.66 -13.97
CA ARG A 148 5.96 1.94 -14.57
C ARG A 148 4.92 2.63 -13.72
N LYS A 149 5.37 3.47 -12.79
CA LYS A 149 4.48 4.25 -11.91
C LYS A 149 3.69 5.27 -12.72
N ALA A 150 2.37 5.30 -12.55
CA ALA A 150 1.51 6.33 -13.10
C ALA A 150 1.81 7.70 -12.46
N GLU A 151 1.71 8.76 -13.24
CA GLU A 151 1.84 10.13 -12.75
C GLU A 151 0.45 10.68 -12.41
N ARG A 152 0.38 11.43 -11.31
CA ARG A 152 -0.83 12.16 -10.92
C ARG A 152 -0.65 13.64 -11.22
N LYS A 153 -1.49 14.20 -12.10
CA LYS A 153 -1.49 15.61 -12.48
C LYS A 153 -2.85 16.23 -12.14
N GLY A 154 -2.93 16.85 -10.97
CA GLY A 154 -4.20 17.36 -10.43
C GLY A 154 -5.15 16.21 -10.06
N SER A 155 -6.35 16.19 -10.67
CA SER A 155 -7.31 15.09 -10.54
C SER A 155 -6.98 13.87 -11.40
N ASP A 156 -6.08 14.03 -12.37
CA ASP A 156 -5.96 13.07 -13.44
C ASP A 156 -4.75 12.14 -13.29
N TRP A 157 -4.88 10.97 -13.91
CA TRP A 157 -3.87 9.93 -13.96
C TRP A 157 -3.30 9.80 -15.37
N ILE A 158 -1.98 9.82 -15.47
CA ILE A 158 -1.25 9.53 -16.70
C ILE A 158 -0.65 8.13 -16.54
N ILE A 159 -1.19 7.17 -17.30
CA ILE A 159 -0.83 5.76 -17.20
C ILE A 159 -0.20 5.30 -18.52
N ALA A 160 0.97 4.66 -18.44
CA ALA A 160 1.76 4.29 -19.62
C ALA A 160 0.98 3.38 -20.60
N ASP A 161 0.22 2.42 -20.08
CA ASP A 161 -0.58 1.48 -20.87
C ASP A 161 -1.68 2.16 -21.70
N LEU A 162 -2.17 3.32 -21.22
CA LEU A 162 -3.13 4.15 -21.95
C LEU A 162 -2.44 5.03 -23.00
N ARG A 163 -1.20 4.72 -23.38
CA ARG A 163 -0.37 5.51 -24.33
C ARG A 163 -0.24 6.98 -23.91
N GLY A 164 -0.20 7.24 -22.61
CA GLY A 164 -0.15 8.59 -22.06
C GLY A 164 -1.47 9.36 -22.10
N VAL A 165 -2.59 8.71 -22.45
CA VAL A 165 -3.92 9.31 -22.31
C VAL A 165 -4.20 9.60 -20.83
N VAL A 166 -4.73 10.79 -20.60
CA VAL A 166 -5.13 11.29 -19.29
C VAL A 166 -6.46 10.62 -18.91
N ALA A 167 -6.43 9.81 -17.86
CA ALA A 167 -7.63 9.21 -17.28
C ALA A 167 -8.09 10.03 -16.06
N THR A 168 -9.35 10.45 -16.06
CA THR A 168 -9.95 11.16 -14.91
C THR A 168 -10.15 10.26 -13.70
N THR A 169 -10.14 8.93 -13.89
CA THR A 169 -10.33 7.94 -12.82
C THR A 169 -9.25 6.86 -12.85
N PRO A 170 -8.79 6.38 -11.69
CA PRO A 170 -7.74 5.36 -11.59
C PRO A 170 -8.20 3.93 -11.93
N GLY A 171 -9.46 3.73 -12.31
CA GLY A 171 -10.08 2.41 -12.52
C GLY A 171 -10.52 1.74 -11.22
N TYR A 172 -9.67 1.73 -10.20
CA TYR A 172 -10.02 1.30 -8.84
C TYR A 172 -9.47 2.28 -7.80
N GLU A 173 -10.16 2.40 -6.66
CA GLU A 173 -9.74 3.23 -5.54
C GLU A 173 -9.97 2.49 -4.21
N PRO A 174 -9.03 2.54 -3.26
CA PRO A 174 -9.28 2.04 -1.92
C PRO A 174 -10.30 2.94 -1.20
N TRP A 175 -11.35 2.36 -0.64
CA TRP A 175 -12.40 3.12 0.08
C TRP A 175 -12.54 2.73 1.54
N ASN A 176 -12.00 1.58 1.95
CA ASN A 176 -11.92 1.17 3.34
C ASN A 176 -10.59 0.46 3.59
N PHE A 177 -9.94 0.80 4.70
CA PHE A 177 -8.71 0.18 5.13
C PHE A 177 -8.60 0.26 6.65
N ALA A 178 -8.02 -0.77 7.26
CA ALA A 178 -7.66 -0.75 8.67
C ALA A 178 -6.55 -1.76 8.92
N LEU A 179 -5.68 -1.49 9.88
CA LEU A 179 -4.60 -2.36 10.30
C LEU A 179 -4.63 -2.50 11.83
N GLU A 180 -5.17 -3.61 12.32
CA GLU A 180 -5.42 -3.81 13.74
C GLU A 180 -4.47 -4.87 14.31
N ALA A 181 -3.71 -4.53 15.34
CA ALA A 181 -2.87 -5.48 16.05
C ALA A 181 -3.67 -6.28 17.07
N ASP A 182 -3.35 -7.57 17.22
CA ASP A 182 -3.71 -8.31 18.42
C ASP A 182 -2.94 -7.79 19.65
N PRO A 183 -3.38 -8.11 20.88
CA PRO A 183 -2.68 -7.67 22.09
C PRO A 183 -1.19 -8.08 22.16
N SER A 184 -0.79 -9.13 21.44
CA SER A 184 0.60 -9.59 21.41
C SER A 184 1.48 -8.83 20.40
N GLY A 185 0.87 -8.07 19.48
CA GLY A 185 1.55 -7.41 18.36
C GLY A 185 2.15 -8.38 17.34
N LYS A 186 1.88 -9.69 17.45
CA LYS A 186 2.41 -10.73 16.54
C LYS A 186 1.42 -11.10 15.44
N ARG A 187 0.13 -10.87 15.67
CA ARG A 187 -0.94 -11.10 14.70
C ARG A 187 -1.64 -9.80 14.41
N TRP A 188 -1.96 -9.58 13.15
CA TRP A 188 -2.57 -8.36 12.68
C TRP A 188 -3.74 -8.70 11.76
N GLN A 189 -4.75 -7.85 11.76
CA GLN A 189 -5.85 -7.91 10.81
C GLN A 189 -5.74 -6.71 9.88
N LEU A 190 -5.66 -6.99 8.58
CA LEU A 190 -5.71 -5.98 7.54
C LEU A 190 -7.10 -6.04 6.88
N LYS A 191 -7.88 -4.96 7.00
CA LYS A 191 -9.05 -4.73 6.17
C LYS A 191 -8.60 -3.92 4.95
N LEU A 192 -8.99 -4.34 3.76
CA LEU A 192 -8.65 -3.64 2.53
C LEU A 192 -9.77 -3.79 1.51
N ALA A 193 -10.45 -2.68 1.20
CA ALA A 193 -11.56 -2.66 0.25
C ALA A 193 -11.30 -1.71 -0.91
N PHE A 194 -11.55 -2.18 -2.12
CA PHE A 194 -11.48 -1.40 -3.35
C PHE A 194 -12.86 -1.26 -3.98
N LYS A 195 -13.10 -0.13 -4.63
CA LYS A 195 -14.27 0.11 -5.49
C LYS A 195 -13.81 0.30 -6.93
N LYS A 196 -14.55 -0.28 -7.86
CA LYS A 196 -14.31 -0.19 -9.31
C LYS A 196 -15.08 0.98 -9.90
N PHE A 197 -14.39 1.84 -10.63
CA PHE A 197 -15.02 2.86 -11.46
C PHE A 197 -15.54 2.24 -12.77
N PRO A 198 -16.64 2.78 -13.32
CA PRO A 198 -17.04 2.40 -14.67
C PRO A 198 -15.99 2.86 -15.69
N PRO A 199 -15.76 2.08 -16.78
CA PRO A 199 -14.96 2.53 -17.90
C PRO A 199 -15.44 3.90 -18.42
N PRO A 200 -14.54 4.80 -18.84
CA PRO A 200 -14.94 6.06 -19.46
C PRO A 200 -15.75 5.79 -20.73
N VAL A 201 -16.85 6.51 -20.89
CA VAL A 201 -17.64 6.48 -22.12
C VAL A 201 -16.81 7.14 -23.23
N ARG A 202 -16.40 6.36 -24.23
CA ARG A 202 -15.81 6.92 -25.46
C ARG A 202 -16.89 7.74 -26.15
N ARG A 203 -16.70 9.06 -26.22
CA ARG A 203 -17.54 9.97 -27.02
C ARG A 203 -16.96 10.11 -28.41
#